data_AF-A0A521Q6X4-F1
#
_entry.id   AF-A0A521Q6X4-F1
#
_cell.length_a   1.000
_cell.length_b   1.000
_cell.length_c   1.000
_cell.angle_alpha   90.00
_cell.angle_beta   90.00
_cell.angle_gamma   90.00
#
_symmetry.space_group_name_H-M   'P 1'
#
loop_
_entity.id
_entity.type
_entity.pdbx_description
1 polymer ?
#
loop_
_entity_poly.entity_id
_entity_poly.type
_entity_poly.pdbx_seq_one_letter_code
_entity_poly.pdbx_strand_id
1 'polypeptide(L)' 'MEETHRVYASAFERVLHLDPEDIRLALTQVSENNPRARGADPHEFVEPRLIREIEAAGFIKRLYGEQGR' A
#
# COMPACT_ATOMS: atom_id res chain seq x y z
N MET A 1 8.39 23.19 -1.60
CA MET A 1 7.34 22.14 -1.61
C MET A 1 7.91 20.80 -2.06
N GLU A 2 8.64 20.74 -3.17
CA GLU A 2 9.19 19.49 -3.70
C GLU A 2 10.32 18.88 -2.84
N GLU A 3 11.15 19.74 -2.24
CA GLU A 3 12.25 19.33 -1.37
C GLU A 3 11.76 18.77 -0.03
N THR A 4 10.71 19.37 0.55
CA THR A 4 10.00 18.83 1.72
C THR A 4 9.38 17.47 1.42
N HIS A 5 8.80 17.28 0.23
CA HIS A 5 8.25 16.00 -0.21
C HIS A 5 9.33 14.92 -0.33
N ARG A 6 10.51 15.24 -0.86
CA ARG A 6 11.63 14.28 -0.96
C ARG A 6 12.14 13.84 0.40
N VAL A 7 12.32 14.78 1.34
CA VAL A 7 12.78 14.47 2.71
C VAL A 7 11.75 13.64 3.46
N TYR A 8 10.46 13.91 3.28
CA TYR A 8 9.40 13.08 3.83
C TYR A 8 9.41 11.67 3.21
N ALA A 9 9.45 11.59 1.88
CA ALA A 9 9.42 10.32 1.16
C ALA A 9 10.63 9.41 1.44
N SER A 10 11.80 9.97 1.78
CA SER A 10 12.97 9.19 2.19
C SER A 10 12.93 8.74 3.65
N ALA A 11 12.11 9.38 4.49
CA ALA A 11 11.98 9.05 5.91
C ALA A 11 11.00 7.88 6.15
N PHE A 12 10.11 7.61 5.20
CA PHE A 12 9.23 6.46 5.23
C PHE A 12 9.80 5.37 4.31
N GLU A 13 9.92 4.15 4.82
CA GLU A 13 10.11 2.99 3.96
C GLU A 13 8.99 3.01 2.91
N ARG A 14 9.31 2.77 1.63
CA ARG A 14 8.26 2.51 0.63
C ARG A 14 7.63 1.17 0.93
N VAL A 15 6.77 1.16 1.94
CA VAL A 15 5.90 0.06 2.29
C VAL A 15 4.85 0.02 1.18
N LEU A 16 5.01 -0.93 0.26
CA LEU A 16 4.15 -1.06 -0.92
C LEU A 16 2.88 -1.87 -0.64
N HIS A 17 2.60 -2.13 0.63
CA HIS A 17 1.49 -2.95 1.06
C HIS A 17 0.51 -2.12 1.87
N LEU A 18 -0.72 -2.07 1.38
CA LEU A 18 -1.87 -1.69 2.16
C LEU A 18 -2.19 -2.84 3.10
N ASP A 19 -2.48 -2.56 4.36
CA ASP A 19 -3.06 -3.55 5.25
C ASP A 19 -4.60 -3.49 5.20
N PRO A 20 -5.32 -4.44 5.82
CA PRO A 20 -6.78 -4.41 5.84
C PRO A 20 -7.36 -3.13 6.46
N GLU A 21 -6.61 -2.45 7.34
CA GLU A 21 -7.06 -1.20 7.95
C GLU A 21 -6.96 -0.02 6.96
N ASP A 22 -5.89 0.02 6.15
CA ASP A 22 -5.76 0.98 5.05
C ASP A 22 -6.89 0.81 4.03
N ILE A 23 -7.21 -0.45 3.68
CA ILE A 23 -8.32 -0.76 2.77
C ILE A 23 -9.66 -0.34 3.37
N ARG A 24 -9.86 -0.52 4.68
CA ARG A 24 -11.08 -0.06 5.38
C ARG A 24 -11.25 1.45 5.28
N LEU A 25 -10.17 2.22 5.39
CA LEU A 25 -10.20 3.67 5.20
C LEU A 25 -10.60 4.03 3.76
N ALA A 26 -10.00 3.36 2.77
CA ALA A 26 -10.34 3.55 1.36
C ALA A 26 -11.81 3.20 1.07
N LEU A 27 -12.32 2.07 1.59
CA LEU A 27 -13.71 1.65 1.45
C LEU A 27 -14.67 2.67 2.07
N THR A 28 -14.30 3.28 3.18
CA THR A 28 -15.08 4.36 3.81
C THR A 28 -15.26 5.53 2.86
N GLN A 29 -14.19 6.01 2.23
CA GLN A 29 -14.22 7.11 1.26
C GLN A 29 -15.00 6.71 -0.01
N VAL A 30 -14.75 5.51 -0.55
CA VAL A 30 -15.47 5.01 -1.73
C VAL A 30 -16.97 4.89 -1.47
N SER A 31 -17.36 4.55 -0.23
CA SER A 31 -18.77 4.40 0.16
C SER A 31 -19.59 5.69 0.07
N GLU A 32 -18.93 6.86 0.04
CA GLU A 32 -19.60 8.15 -0.17
C GLU A 32 -20.26 8.24 -1.54
N ASN A 33 -19.64 7.64 -2.55
CA ASN A 33 -20.08 7.72 -3.95
C ASN A 33 -20.54 6.36 -4.51
N ASN A 34 -20.18 5.26 -3.85
CA ASN A 34 -20.60 3.91 -4.23
C ASN A 34 -21.08 3.11 -3.00
N PRO A 35 -22.40 2.99 -2.79
CA PRO A 35 -22.95 2.32 -1.60
C PRO A 35 -22.59 0.83 -1.51
N ARG A 36 -22.15 0.19 -2.61
CA ARG A 36 -21.69 -1.21 -2.58
C ARG A 36 -20.40 -1.41 -1.79
N ALA A 37 -19.61 -0.35 -1.59
CA ALA A 37 -18.41 -0.40 -0.75
C ALA A 37 -18.73 -0.36 0.75
N ARG A 38 -19.96 -0.01 1.14
CA ARG A 38 -20.35 0.06 2.55
C ARG A 38 -20.44 -1.35 3.14
N GLY A 39 -19.59 -1.63 4.12
CA GLY A 39 -19.54 -2.93 4.79
C GLY A 39 -18.89 -4.03 3.98
N ALA A 40 -18.24 -3.71 2.85
CA ALA A 40 -17.37 -4.64 2.16
C ALA A 40 -16.21 -5.07 3.09
N ASP A 41 -15.81 -6.34 3.01
CA ASP A 41 -14.73 -6.87 3.83
C ASP A 41 -13.38 -6.43 3.24
N PRO A 42 -12.53 -5.70 4.00
CA PRO A 42 -11.21 -5.31 3.52
C PRO A 42 -10.33 -6.48 3.08
N HIS A 43 -10.52 -7.66 3.67
CA HIS A 43 -9.75 -8.87 3.33
C HIS A 43 -10.07 -9.44 1.93
N GLU A 44 -11.17 -9.02 1.30
CA GLU A 44 -11.47 -9.39 -0.09
C GLU A 44 -10.55 -8.69 -1.09
N PHE A 45 -9.91 -7.58 -0.69
CA PHE A 45 -9.09 -6.75 -1.56
C PHE A 45 -7.60 -6.86 -1.27
N VAL A 46 -7.23 -7.40 -0.10
CA VAL A 46 -5.83 -7.58 0.28
C VAL A 46 -5.61 -8.90 1.01
N GLU A 47 -4.56 -9.62 0.59
CA GLU A 47 -4.04 -10.79 1.28
C GLU A 47 -2.65 -10.45 1.85
N PRO A 48 -2.56 -10.03 3.13
CA PRO A 48 -1.31 -9.57 3.73
C PRO A 48 -0.22 -10.64 3.76
N ARG A 49 -0.59 -11.93 3.79
CA ARG A 49 0.39 -13.03 3.83
C ARG A 49 1.16 -13.12 2.53
N LEU A 50 0.45 -13.04 1.40
CA LEU A 50 1.06 -13.09 0.07
C LEU A 50 2.06 -11.95 -0.12
N ILE A 51 1.69 -10.74 0.30
CA ILE A 51 2.58 -9.58 0.12
C ILE A 51 3.84 -9.72 0.99
N ARG A 52 3.69 -10.17 2.24
CA ARG A 52 4.84 -10.44 3.12
C ARG A 52 5.77 -11.50 2.53
N GLU A 53 5.24 -12.53 1.90
CA GLU A 53 6.05 -13.56 1.23
C GLU A 53 6.81 -12.99 0.02
N ILE A 54 6.18 -12.13 -0.78
CA ILE A 54 6.82 -11.46 -1.92
C ILE A 54 7.97 -10.54 -1.45
N GLU A 55 7.76 -9.81 -0.35
CA GLU A 55 8.78 -8.97 0.27
C GLU A 55 9.93 -9.80 0.87
N ALA A 56 9.61 -10.86 1.60
CA ALA A 56 10.59 -11.78 2.17
C ALA A 56 11.44 -12.47 1.08
N ALA A 57 10.86 -12.76 -0.09
CA ALA A 57 11.56 -13.26 -1.27
C ALA A 57 12.48 -12.21 -1.94
N GLY A 58 12.55 -10.99 -1.41
CA GLY A 58 13.36 -9.90 -1.95
C GLY A 58 12.92 -9.46 -3.35
N PHE A 59 11.70 -9.80 -3.78
CA PHE A 59 11.20 -9.47 -5.12
C PHE A 59 11.00 -7.97 -5.28
N ILE A 60 10.37 -7.31 -4.30
CA ILE A 60 10.13 -5.86 -4.29
C ILE A 60 11.45 -5.08 -4.32
N LYS A 61 12.44 -5.51 -3.53
CA LYS A 61 13.78 -4.90 -3.53
C LYS A 61 14.48 -5.02 -4.88
N ARG A 62 14.28 -6.11 -5.62
CA ARG A 62 14.81 -6.25 -6.99
C ARG A 62 14.06 -5.37 -7.99
N LEU A 63 12.73 -5.35 -7.92
CA LEU A 63 11.89 -4.59 -8.83
C LEU A 63 12.13 -3.07 -8.74
N TYR A 64 12.38 -2.56 -7.53
CA TYR A 64 12.57 -1.12 -7.29
C TYR A 64 14.01 -0.73 -6.93
N GLY A 65 14.91 -1.70 -6.75
CA GLY A 65 16.31 -1.47 -6.39
C GLY A 65 17.24 -1.16 -7.57
N GLU A 66 16.82 -1.44 -8.81
CA GLU A 66 17.55 -1.07 -10.03
C GLU A 66 17.12 0.30 -10.60
N GLN A 67 16.95 1.30 -9.74
CA GLN A 67 17.03 2.71 -10.16
C GLN A 67 18.30 3.35 -9.61
N GLY A 68 19.43 2.69 -9.86
CA GLY A 68 20.74 3.08 -9.36
C GLY A 68 21.88 2.44 -10.13
N ARG A 69 22.04 2.82 -11.39
CA ARG A 69 23.35 2.94 -12.03
C ARG A 69 23.35 4.05 -13.05
#